data_AF-A0A1I8P6P4-F1
#
_entry.id   AF-A0A1I8P6P4-F1
#
_cell.length_a   1.000
_cell.length_b   1.000
_cell.length_c   1.000
_cell.angle_alpha   90.00
_cell.angle_beta   90.00
_cell.angle_gamma   90.00
#
_symmetry.space_group_name_H-M   'P 1'
#
loop_
_entity.id
_entity.type
_entity.pdbx_description
1 polymer ?
#
loop_
_entity_poly.entity_id
_entity_poly.type
_entity_poly.pdbx_seq_one_letter_code
_entity_poly.pdbx_strand_id
1 'polypeptide(L)'
;MASSSNVNGNLMDEFEEAFQNCLLSLTKLEANTGTNKEEVELEVQKTTNRFIDVARQMEAFFLQKRFLVSTLKPDQLIKDENQDLRIEIQRKETLLNKHYSRLEEWKGCLSDIQQNPAILNRPVGPGGIAAGLGDVAAGGLPGPSGSSGPMGGMGGPQQRPGMIPNMPGGAMGQLGQMNQGGPQQHLQNQKMLQAQQMQLRMMGKLPK
;
A
#
# COMPACT_ATOMS: atom_id res chain seq x y z
N MET A 1 15.19 3.94 39.21
CA MET A 1 16.25 4.03 38.19
C MET A 1 16.17 2.78 37.34
N ALA A 2 15.96 2.91 36.03
CA ALA A 2 16.14 1.85 35.06
C ALA A 2 16.59 2.53 33.76
N SER A 3 17.84 2.99 33.77
CA SER A 3 18.54 3.33 32.54
C SER A 3 19.03 2.02 31.95
N SER A 4 18.36 1.55 30.90
CA SER A 4 18.90 0.52 30.00
C SER A 4 18.96 1.09 28.59
N SER A 5 19.66 2.22 28.48
CA SER A 5 20.20 2.73 27.24
C SER A 5 21.63 2.20 27.09
N ASN A 6 21.95 1.64 25.93
CA ASN A 6 23.27 1.13 25.49
C ASN A 6 23.64 -0.31 25.85
N VAL A 7 22.85 -1.28 25.38
CA VAL A 7 23.44 -2.48 24.77
C VAL A 7 23.10 -2.42 23.28
N ASN A 8 23.80 -1.52 22.58
CA ASN A 8 23.76 -1.40 21.12
C ASN A 8 24.82 -2.33 20.49
N GLY A 9 24.95 -3.56 21.01
CA GLY A 9 25.30 -4.67 20.14
C GLY A 9 24.07 -4.87 19.28
N ASN A 10 24.19 -4.64 17.97
CA ASN A 10 23.05 -4.66 17.07
C ASN A 10 22.36 -6.03 17.19
N LEU A 11 21.17 -6.10 17.80
CA LEU A 11 20.41 -7.35 17.98
C LEU A 11 20.20 -8.08 16.64
N MET A 12 20.20 -7.31 15.55
CA MET A 12 20.23 -7.82 14.18
C MET A 12 21.50 -8.62 13.87
N ASP A 13 22.67 -8.10 14.23
CA ASP A 13 23.97 -8.75 14.02
C ASP A 13 24.07 -10.02 14.89
N GLU A 14 23.62 -9.96 16.16
CA GLU A 14 23.60 -11.14 17.04
C GLU A 14 22.67 -12.24 16.53
N PHE A 15 21.55 -11.86 15.91
CA PHE A 15 20.63 -12.81 15.29
C PHE A 15 21.21 -13.41 14.03
N GLU A 16 21.84 -12.59 13.18
CA GLU A 16 22.50 -13.06 11.97
C GLU A 16 23.62 -14.03 12.31
N GLU A 17 24.45 -13.70 13.31
CA GLU A 17 25.52 -14.59 13.81
C GLU A 17 24.94 -15.90 14.37
N ALA A 18 23.90 -15.83 15.20
CA ALA A 18 23.27 -17.04 15.76
C ALA A 18 22.63 -17.92 14.68
N PHE A 19 22.04 -17.32 13.65
CA PHE A 19 21.49 -18.02 12.49
C PHE A 19 22.60 -18.72 11.69
N GLN A 20 23.68 -18.00 11.37
CA GLN A 20 24.83 -18.56 10.65
C GLN A 20 25.45 -19.71 11.43
N ASN A 21 25.67 -19.56 12.73
CA ASN A 21 26.23 -20.61 13.59
C ASN A 21 25.33 -21.85 13.69
N CYS A 22 24.02 -21.66 13.80
CA CYS A 22 23.05 -22.75 13.78
C CYS A 22 23.09 -23.50 12.43
N LEU A 23 23.14 -22.77 11.32
CA LEU A 23 23.19 -23.37 9.98
C LEU A 23 24.50 -24.10 9.75
N LEU A 24 25.63 -23.53 10.15
CA LEU A 24 26.95 -24.15 10.02
C LEU A 24 27.03 -25.45 10.83
N SER A 25 26.48 -25.48 12.04
CA SER A 25 26.44 -26.69 12.87
C SER A 25 25.63 -27.82 12.22
N LEU A 26 24.60 -27.49 11.42
CA LEU A 26 23.80 -28.46 10.67
C LEU A 26 24.42 -28.88 9.31
N THR A 27 25.24 -28.01 8.71
CA THR A 27 25.76 -28.19 7.34
C THR A 27 27.24 -28.56 7.27
N LYS A 28 27.97 -28.57 8.39
CA LYS A 28 29.29 -29.21 8.51
C LYS A 28 29.13 -30.71 8.25
N LEU A 29 29.22 -31.09 6.98
CA LEU A 29 29.34 -32.48 6.54
C LEU A 29 30.79 -32.90 6.81
N GLU A 30 31.06 -33.53 7.96
CA GLU A 30 32.39 -34.05 8.26
C GLU A 30 32.71 -35.22 7.31
N ALA A 31 33.48 -34.91 6.27
CA ALA A 31 34.19 -35.91 5.49
C ALA A 31 35.27 -36.54 6.39
N ASN A 32 34.90 -37.59 7.11
CA ASN A 32 35.80 -38.69 7.42
C ASN A 32 36.96 -38.40 8.42
N THR A 33 36.70 -37.92 9.64
CA THR A 33 37.72 -37.89 10.72
C THR A 33 37.17 -37.96 12.14
N GLY A 34 36.84 -39.15 12.66
CA GLY A 34 36.89 -39.46 14.11
C GLY A 34 36.08 -38.60 15.10
N THR A 35 35.22 -37.69 14.63
CA THR A 35 34.47 -36.75 15.47
C THR A 35 33.40 -37.50 16.26
N ASN A 36 33.39 -37.29 17.58
CA ASN A 36 32.48 -37.98 18.48
C ASN A 36 31.04 -37.52 18.20
N LYS A 37 30.17 -38.45 17.78
CA LYS A 37 28.78 -38.14 17.39
C LYS A 37 28.04 -37.34 18.46
N GLU A 38 28.30 -37.65 19.73
CA GLU A 38 27.71 -36.96 20.89
C GLU A 38 28.14 -35.49 20.96
N GLU A 39 29.37 -35.16 20.61
CA GLU A 39 29.89 -33.79 20.59
C GLU A 39 29.20 -32.95 19.51
N VAL A 40 28.98 -33.53 18.33
CA VAL A 40 28.25 -32.89 17.22
C VAL A 40 26.79 -32.65 17.60
N GLU A 41 26.13 -33.65 18.20
CA GLU A 41 24.75 -33.48 18.67
C GLU A 41 24.62 -32.38 19.72
N LEU A 42 25.58 -32.28 20.66
CA LEU A 42 25.63 -31.21 21.65
C LEU A 42 25.89 -29.82 21.02
N GLU A 43 26.77 -29.71 20.02
CA GLU A 43 27.03 -28.46 19.30
C GLU A 43 25.78 -27.96 18.55
N VAL A 44 25.09 -28.88 17.85
CA VAL A 44 23.83 -28.58 17.14
C VAL A 44 22.77 -28.09 18.13
N GLN A 45 22.59 -28.80 19.25
CA GLN A 45 21.61 -28.42 20.25
C GLN A 45 21.92 -27.04 20.86
N LYS A 46 23.20 -26.78 21.17
CA LYS A 46 23.66 -25.50 21.73
C LYS A 46 23.40 -24.34 20.77
N THR A 47 23.80 -24.47 19.51
CA THR A 47 23.64 -23.41 18.51
C THR A 47 22.17 -23.18 18.17
N THR A 48 21.36 -24.25 18.10
CA THR A 48 19.90 -24.16 17.93
C THR A 48 19.22 -23.40 19.07
N ASN A 49 19.53 -23.75 20.32
CA ASN A 49 18.97 -23.06 21.48
C ASN A 49 19.35 -21.58 21.51
N ARG A 50 20.63 -21.25 21.20
CA ARG A 50 21.07 -19.86 21.11
C ARG A 50 20.32 -19.09 20.04
N PHE A 51 20.11 -19.68 18.86
CA PHE A 51 19.32 -19.05 17.79
C PHE A 51 17.89 -18.78 18.23
N ILE A 52 17.23 -19.75 18.88
CA ILE A 52 15.87 -19.59 19.41
C ILE A 52 15.80 -18.43 20.43
N ASP A 53 16.77 -18.34 21.35
CA ASP A 53 16.79 -17.30 22.37
C ASP A 53 16.96 -15.90 21.76
N VAL A 54 17.82 -15.76 20.76
CA VAL A 54 18.02 -14.47 20.07
C VAL A 54 16.81 -14.13 19.19
N ALA A 55 16.20 -15.12 18.52
CA ALA A 55 14.96 -14.93 17.76
C ALA A 55 13.82 -14.42 18.64
N ARG A 56 13.67 -14.96 19.85
CA ARG A 56 12.68 -14.49 20.84
C ARG A 56 12.97 -13.07 21.31
N GLN A 57 14.25 -12.72 21.51
CA GLN A 57 14.64 -11.34 21.84
C GLN A 57 14.30 -10.38 20.69
N MET A 58 14.54 -10.78 19.43
CA MET A 58 14.16 -10.01 18.25
C MET A 58 12.64 -9.78 18.17
N GLU A 59 11.86 -10.83 18.38
CA GLU A 59 10.40 -10.73 18.42
C GLU A 59 9.94 -9.76 19.52
N ALA A 60 10.46 -9.90 20.74
CA ALA A 60 10.14 -9.02 21.86
C ALA A 60 10.50 -7.56 21.56
N PHE A 61 11.65 -7.31 20.91
CA PHE A 61 12.07 -5.98 20.48
C PHE A 61 11.06 -5.36 19.52
N PHE A 62 10.66 -6.08 18.46
CA PHE A 62 9.70 -5.56 17.49
C PHE A 62 8.30 -5.39 18.07
N LEU A 63 7.86 -6.30 18.96
CA LEU A 63 6.61 -6.14 19.70
C LEU A 63 6.62 -4.89 20.58
N GLN A 64 7.72 -4.63 21.29
CA GLN A 64 7.88 -3.42 22.09
C GLN A 64 7.87 -2.16 21.21
N LYS A 65 8.57 -2.17 20.07
CA LYS A 65 8.54 -1.04 19.12
C LYS A 65 7.15 -0.80 18.57
N ARG A 66 6.42 -1.85 18.17
CA ARG A 66 5.04 -1.76 17.68
C ARG A 66 4.09 -1.22 18.76
N PHE A 67 4.22 -1.70 19.99
CA PHE A 67 3.46 -1.19 21.13
C PHE A 67 3.78 0.29 21.38
N LEU A 68 5.06 0.67 21.34
CA LEU A 68 5.49 2.06 21.52
C LEU A 68 4.92 2.98 20.45
N VAL A 69 4.91 2.56 19.18
CA VAL A 69 4.34 3.33 18.07
C VAL A 69 2.82 3.49 18.23
N SER A 70 2.10 2.40 18.51
CA SER A 70 0.64 2.44 18.70
C SER A 70 0.22 3.22 19.94
N THR A 71 1.01 3.19 21.01
CA THR A 71 0.68 3.88 22.27
C THR A 71 1.15 5.33 22.31
N LEU A 72 2.33 5.64 21.74
CA LEU A 72 2.92 6.98 21.83
C LEU A 72 2.66 7.87 20.61
N LYS A 73 2.22 7.30 19.47
CA LYS A 73 1.99 8.08 18.24
C LYS A 73 0.68 7.73 17.51
N PRO A 74 -0.48 7.61 18.18
CA PRO A 74 -1.75 7.44 17.47
C PRO A 74 -2.00 8.58 16.48
N ASP A 75 -1.62 9.81 16.85
CA ASP A 75 -1.75 10.98 15.97
C ASP A 75 -0.88 10.91 14.72
N GLN A 76 0.27 10.22 14.77
CA GLN A 76 1.11 10.08 13.59
C GLN A 76 0.47 9.15 12.58
N LEU A 77 -0.08 8.03 13.05
CA LEU A 77 -0.80 7.09 12.19
C LEU A 77 -2.00 7.78 11.52
N ILE A 78 -2.77 8.54 12.29
CA ILE A 78 -3.89 9.34 11.77
C ILE A 78 -3.40 10.40 10.77
N LYS A 79 -2.24 11.05 11.01
CA LYS A 79 -1.67 12.02 10.08
C LYS A 79 -1.25 11.38 8.76
N ASP A 80 -0.61 10.22 8.82
CA ASP A 80 -0.18 9.48 7.63
C ASP A 80 -1.41 9.05 6.81
N GLU A 81 -2.45 8.50 7.46
CA GLU A 81 -3.73 8.18 6.80
C GLU A 81 -4.42 9.42 6.20
N ASN A 82 -4.42 10.54 6.92
CA ASN A 82 -4.97 11.80 6.40
C ASN A 82 -4.18 12.31 5.19
N GLN A 83 -2.87 12.11 5.16
CA GLN A 83 -2.03 12.48 4.03
C GLN A 83 -2.38 11.64 2.79
N ASP A 84 -2.54 10.34 2.95
CA ASP A 84 -2.95 9.44 1.88
C ASP A 84 -4.33 9.82 1.32
N LEU A 85 -5.29 10.13 2.20
CA LEU A 85 -6.61 10.61 1.79
C LEU A 85 -6.54 11.94 1.02
N ARG A 86 -5.68 12.87 1.44
CA ARG A 86 -5.49 14.16 0.75
C ARG A 86 -4.93 13.94 -0.66
N ILE A 87 -3.94 13.05 -0.80
CA ILE A 87 -3.37 12.71 -2.11
C ILE A 87 -4.43 12.09 -3.02
N GLU A 88 -5.23 11.15 -2.49
CA GLU A 88 -6.26 10.48 -3.28
C GLU A 88 -7.38 11.44 -3.70
N ILE A 89 -7.79 12.36 -2.82
CA ILE A 89 -8.74 13.44 -3.18
C ILE A 89 -8.15 14.28 -4.31
N GLN A 90 -6.91 14.75 -4.19
CA GLN A 90 -6.28 15.57 -5.23
C GLN A 90 -6.20 14.83 -6.58
N ARG A 91 -5.90 13.53 -6.56
CA ARG A 91 -5.89 12.69 -7.77
C ARG A 91 -7.28 12.62 -8.41
N LYS A 92 -8.34 12.44 -7.61
CA LYS A 92 -9.73 12.42 -8.07
C LYS A 92 -10.18 13.77 -8.62
N GLU A 93 -9.84 14.88 -7.96
CA GLU A 93 -10.11 16.24 -8.45
C GLU A 93 -9.48 16.48 -9.82
N THR A 94 -8.22 16.06 -9.99
CA THR A 94 -7.52 16.16 -11.27
C THR A 94 -8.22 15.36 -12.36
N LEU A 95 -8.70 14.15 -12.04
CA LEU A 95 -9.43 13.32 -12.99
C LEU A 95 -10.79 13.91 -13.36
N LEU A 96 -11.54 14.43 -12.38
CA LEU A 96 -12.80 15.12 -12.61
C LEU A 96 -12.62 16.33 -13.53
N ASN A 97 -11.59 17.16 -13.27
CA ASN A 97 -11.29 18.31 -14.12
C ASN A 97 -11.01 17.92 -15.57
N LYS A 98 -10.29 16.81 -15.81
CA LYS A 98 -10.09 16.28 -17.17
C LYS A 98 -11.41 15.87 -17.83
N HIS A 99 -12.31 15.23 -17.09
CA HIS A 99 -13.62 14.84 -17.61
C HIS A 99 -14.51 16.06 -17.90
N TYR A 100 -14.53 17.06 -17.02
CA TYR A 100 -15.27 18.30 -17.25
C TYR A 100 -14.75 19.07 -18.47
N SER A 101 -13.43 19.18 -18.63
CA SER A 101 -12.83 19.78 -19.83
C SER A 101 -13.28 19.06 -21.10
N ARG A 102 -13.23 17.72 -21.09
CA ARG A 102 -13.64 16.92 -22.25
C ARG A 102 -15.14 17.05 -22.56
N LEU A 103 -15.98 17.12 -21.53
CA LEU A 103 -17.41 17.39 -21.69
C LEU A 103 -17.66 18.76 -22.33
N GLU A 104 -16.88 19.77 -21.93
CA GLU A 104 -17.03 21.11 -22.49
C GLU A 104 -16.60 21.16 -23.97
N GLU A 105 -15.51 20.48 -24.33
CA GLU A 105 -15.10 20.30 -25.73
C GLU A 105 -16.22 19.65 -26.56
N TRP A 106 -16.82 18.56 -26.06
CA TRP A 106 -17.90 17.87 -26.76
C TRP A 106 -19.16 18.72 -26.90
N LYS A 107 -19.54 19.47 -25.85
CA LYS A 107 -20.63 20.43 -25.92
C LYS A 107 -20.36 21.52 -26.95
N GLY A 108 -19.13 22.04 -27.00
CA GLY A 108 -18.68 22.99 -28.02
C GLY A 108 -18.88 22.43 -29.42
N CYS A 109 -18.36 21.23 -29.71
CA CYS A 109 -18.54 20.60 -31.01
C CYS A 109 -20.02 20.39 -31.39
N LEU A 110 -20.86 19.99 -30.43
CA LEU A 110 -22.30 19.82 -30.67
C LEU A 110 -22.98 21.17 -30.97
N SER A 111 -22.61 22.23 -30.26
CA SER A 111 -23.10 23.59 -30.52
C SER A 111 -22.69 24.05 -31.93
N ASP A 112 -21.44 23.83 -32.34
CA ASP A 112 -20.95 24.19 -33.67
C ASP A 112 -21.70 23.46 -34.79
N ILE A 113 -22.02 22.18 -34.60
CA ILE A 113 -22.82 21.39 -35.53
C ILE A 113 -24.27 21.90 -35.59
N GLN A 114 -24.87 22.28 -34.47
CA GLN A 114 -26.21 22.85 -34.43
C GLN A 114 -26.28 24.22 -35.10
N GLN A 115 -25.24 25.05 -34.94
CA GLN A 115 -25.17 26.38 -35.54
C GLN A 115 -24.81 26.33 -37.03
N ASN A 116 -24.05 25.32 -37.47
CA ASN A 116 -23.70 25.12 -38.87
C ASN A 116 -23.73 23.63 -39.27
N PRO A 117 -24.91 23.10 -39.67
CA PRO A 117 -25.05 21.68 -40.02
C PRO A 117 -24.24 21.26 -41.25
N ALA A 118 -23.70 22.21 -42.03
CA ALA A 118 -22.80 21.91 -43.15
C ALA A 118 -21.43 21.34 -42.70
N ILE A 119 -21.05 21.50 -41.42
CA ILE A 119 -19.83 20.91 -40.83
C ILE A 119 -19.84 19.37 -40.94
N LEU A 120 -21.02 18.73 -40.83
CA LEU A 120 -21.18 17.28 -40.88
C LEU A 120 -20.95 16.72 -42.31
N ASN A 121 -21.12 17.56 -43.34
CA ASN A 121 -21.08 17.14 -44.75
C ASN A 121 -19.76 17.47 -45.44
N ARG A 122 -18.75 17.95 -44.69
CA ARG A 122 -17.42 18.27 -45.23
C ARG A 122 -16.63 16.96 -45.42
N PRO A 123 -15.99 16.72 -46.59
CA PRO A 123 -15.19 15.52 -46.78
C PRO A 123 -14.01 15.55 -45.79
N VAL A 124 -13.89 14.51 -44.96
CA VAL A 124 -12.69 14.25 -44.17
C VAL A 124 -11.59 13.86 -45.14
N GLY A 125 -10.80 14.85 -45.57
CA GLY A 125 -9.51 14.62 -46.22
C GLY A 125 -8.49 14.09 -45.20
N PRO A 126 -7.39 13.47 -45.65
CA PRO A 126 -6.30 13.03 -44.79
C PRO A 126 -5.66 14.26 -44.12
N GLY A 127 -6.14 14.62 -42.93
CA GLY A 127 -5.80 15.85 -42.19
C GLY A 127 -6.98 16.55 -41.50
N GLY A 128 -8.21 16.10 -41.70
CA GLY A 128 -9.42 16.77 -41.21
C GLY A 128 -9.90 16.41 -39.80
N ILE A 129 -9.06 16.59 -38.77
CA ILE A 129 -9.41 17.00 -37.39
C ILE A 129 -8.14 17.58 -36.75
N ALA A 130 -7.57 18.61 -37.38
CA ALA A 130 -6.41 19.31 -36.85
C ALA A 130 -6.67 20.82 -36.94
N ALA A 131 -7.56 21.32 -36.09
CA ALA A 131 -7.61 22.73 -35.73
C ALA A 131 -7.64 22.77 -34.20
N GLY A 132 -6.46 22.78 -33.57
CA GLY A 132 -6.33 22.97 -32.12
C GLY A 132 -5.24 22.19 -31.39
N LEU A 133 -4.52 21.26 -32.04
CA LEU A 133 -3.33 20.65 -31.44
C LEU A 133 -2.12 21.57 -31.64
N GLY A 134 -2.04 22.59 -30.78
CA GLY A 134 -0.87 23.44 -30.61
C GLY A 134 0.29 22.63 -30.08
N ASP A 135 1.25 22.44 -30.96
CA ASP A 135 2.58 21.88 -30.79
C ASP A 135 3.36 22.61 -29.68
N VAL A 136 3.95 21.84 -28.77
CA VAL A 136 5.00 22.31 -27.85
C VAL A 136 6.18 21.33 -27.91
N ALA A 137 7.00 21.40 -28.96
CA ALA A 137 8.39 20.95 -28.84
C ALA A 137 9.30 21.60 -29.88
N ALA A 138 10.32 22.28 -29.37
CA ALA A 138 11.38 22.91 -30.11
C ALA A 138 12.36 21.89 -30.73
N GLY A 139 12.84 22.22 -31.94
CA GLY A 139 14.24 22.08 -32.33
C GLY A 139 14.72 20.75 -32.90
N GLY A 140 15.17 20.75 -34.17
CA GLY A 140 16.17 19.81 -34.66
C GLY A 140 16.03 19.37 -36.12
N LEU A 141 16.73 20.10 -37.01
CA LEU A 141 17.41 19.71 -38.28
C LEU A 141 16.83 18.64 -39.26
N PRO A 142 16.95 18.86 -40.59
CA PRO A 142 16.47 17.92 -41.60
C PRO A 142 17.54 16.88 -42.02
N GLY A 143 17.10 15.65 -42.32
CA GLY A 143 17.92 14.63 -42.98
C GLY A 143 17.07 13.55 -43.68
N PRO A 144 17.50 12.98 -44.82
CA PRO A 144 16.58 12.49 -45.85
C PRO A 144 16.53 10.95 -46.01
N SER A 145 15.48 10.52 -46.72
CA SER A 145 15.38 9.31 -47.56
C SER A 145 15.45 7.93 -46.88
N GLY A 146 14.34 7.19 -46.94
CA GLY A 146 14.27 5.75 -46.67
C GLY A 146 13.05 5.14 -47.37
N SER A 147 13.32 4.21 -48.28
CA SER A 147 12.41 3.57 -49.22
C SER A 147 11.52 2.48 -48.60
N SER A 148 10.50 2.11 -49.41
CA SER A 148 9.98 0.74 -49.62
C SER A 148 9.15 0.04 -48.54
N GLY A 149 7.91 -0.30 -48.92
CA GLY A 149 7.22 -1.51 -48.47
C GLY A 149 5.69 -1.41 -48.46
N PRO A 150 4.95 -2.04 -49.40
CA PRO A 150 3.52 -2.27 -49.30
C PRO A 150 3.24 -3.71 -48.85
N MET A 151 2.27 -3.91 -47.96
CA MET A 151 1.46 -5.12 -47.69
C MET A 151 0.67 -4.80 -46.42
N GLY A 152 -0.65 -4.90 -46.32
CA GLY A 152 -1.59 -5.84 -46.91
C GLY A 152 -2.48 -6.32 -45.75
N GLY A 153 -3.76 -6.59 -45.99
CA GLY A 153 -4.55 -7.42 -45.06
C GLY A 153 -5.67 -6.73 -44.29
N MET A 154 -6.77 -6.54 -45.03
CA MET A 154 -8.16 -6.58 -44.61
C MET A 154 -8.47 -7.59 -43.48
N GLY A 155 -9.24 -7.20 -42.46
CA GLY A 155 -9.81 -8.12 -41.48
C GLY A 155 -10.48 -7.40 -40.30
N GLY A 156 -11.78 -7.11 -40.42
CA GLY A 156 -12.55 -6.36 -39.41
C GLY A 156 -12.95 -7.16 -38.16
N PRO A 157 -13.73 -6.55 -37.24
CA PRO A 157 -14.52 -7.32 -36.29
C PRO A 157 -15.99 -6.89 -36.24
N GLN A 158 -16.84 -7.80 -36.72
CA GLN A 158 -17.92 -8.47 -36.00
C GLN A 158 -18.72 -7.68 -34.93
N GLN A 159 -19.98 -7.42 -35.27
CA GLN A 159 -21.04 -6.94 -34.38
C GLN A 159 -21.52 -8.05 -33.42
N ARG A 160 -21.80 -7.68 -32.16
CA ARG A 160 -22.72 -8.40 -31.27
C ARG A 160 -23.60 -7.39 -30.50
N PRO A 161 -24.93 -7.51 -30.49
CA PRO A 161 -25.82 -6.72 -29.65
C PRO A 161 -25.91 -7.35 -28.24
N GLY A 162 -25.55 -6.59 -27.20
CA GLY A 162 -25.74 -6.96 -25.81
C GLY A 162 -27.04 -6.35 -25.26
N MET A 163 -27.96 -7.23 -24.86
CA MET A 163 -29.24 -6.90 -24.20
C MET A 163 -29.00 -6.34 -22.80
N ILE A 164 -29.70 -5.27 -22.44
CA ILE A 164 -29.74 -4.70 -21.09
C ILE A 164 -30.96 -5.29 -20.37
N PRO A 165 -30.83 -6.03 -19.26
CA PRO A 165 -32.00 -6.38 -18.45
C PRO A 165 -32.42 -5.20 -17.58
N ASN A 166 -33.68 -4.82 -17.77
CA ASN A 166 -34.49 -3.93 -16.95
C ASN A 166 -34.47 -4.36 -15.47
N MET A 167 -34.07 -3.47 -14.56
CA MET A 167 -34.07 -3.69 -13.11
C MET A 167 -35.29 -2.96 -12.52
N PRO A 168 -36.30 -3.65 -11.97
CA PRO A 168 -37.43 -2.99 -11.35
C PRO A 168 -37.03 -2.43 -9.98
N GLY A 169 -37.33 -1.16 -9.77
CA GLY A 169 -37.30 -0.54 -8.46
C GLY A 169 -38.37 -1.13 -7.54
N GLY A 170 -38.05 -1.23 -6.25
CA GLY A 170 -39.02 -1.55 -5.21
C GLY A 170 -38.38 -2.21 -3.99
N ALA A 171 -38.56 -1.55 -2.84
CA ALA A 171 -38.40 -2.08 -1.49
C ALA A 171 -36.97 -2.36 -0.97
N MET A 172 -36.42 -1.41 -0.21
CA MET A 172 -35.74 -1.77 1.03
C MET A 172 -35.85 -0.62 2.04
N GLY A 173 -36.97 -0.62 2.77
CA GLY A 173 -37.02 -0.01 4.09
C GLY A 173 -36.41 -0.98 5.10
N GLN A 174 -35.86 -0.40 6.17
CA GLN A 174 -35.57 -1.05 7.45
C GLN A 174 -34.28 -1.89 7.51
N LEU A 175 -33.16 -1.21 7.79
CA LEU A 175 -31.99 -1.78 8.48
C LEU A 175 -31.24 -0.68 9.26
N GLY A 176 -31.97 -0.04 10.17
CA GLY A 176 -31.43 0.90 11.15
C GLY A 176 -31.56 0.31 12.55
N GLN A 177 -30.66 -0.60 12.92
CA GLN A 177 -30.51 -1.03 14.31
C GLN A 177 -29.16 -1.73 14.51
N MET A 178 -28.13 -1.01 14.98
CA MET A 178 -27.25 -1.50 16.04
C MET A 178 -26.23 -0.45 16.50
N ASN A 179 -26.11 -0.36 17.82
CA ASN A 179 -24.96 0.13 18.58
C ASN A 179 -24.85 1.64 18.90
N GLN A 180 -25.89 2.20 19.53
CA GLN A 180 -25.75 3.40 20.37
C GLN A 180 -25.21 3.02 21.76
N GLY A 181 -23.88 2.84 21.87
CA GLY A 181 -23.19 3.02 23.14
C GLY A 181 -22.91 4.52 23.31
N GLY A 182 -23.70 5.22 24.11
CA GLY A 182 -23.56 6.66 24.29
C GLY A 182 -22.15 7.07 24.78
N PRO A 183 -21.67 8.29 24.45
CA PRO A 183 -20.32 8.76 24.80
C PRO A 183 -20.02 8.74 26.31
N GLN A 184 -21.05 8.70 27.15
CA GLN A 184 -20.94 8.63 28.60
C GLN A 184 -20.43 7.28 29.12
N GLN A 185 -20.74 6.17 28.45
CA GLN A 185 -20.30 4.84 28.87
C GLN A 185 -18.82 4.59 28.56
N HIS A 186 -18.32 5.16 27.44
CA HIS A 186 -16.91 5.09 27.09
C HIS A 186 -16.02 5.85 28.09
N LEU A 187 -16.46 7.02 28.56
CA LEU A 187 -15.73 7.81 29.53
C LEU A 187 -15.65 7.13 30.91
N GLN A 188 -16.72 6.43 31.31
CA GLN A 188 -16.72 5.68 32.57
C GLN A 188 -15.78 4.47 32.50
N ASN A 189 -15.74 3.76 31.37
CA ASN A 189 -14.84 2.63 31.18
C ASN A 189 -13.36 3.09 31.14
N GLN A 190 -13.10 4.24 30.51
CA GLN A 190 -11.76 4.85 30.49
C GLN A 190 -11.27 5.25 31.89
N LYS A 191 -12.15 5.83 32.73
CA LYS A 191 -11.81 6.16 34.13
C LYS A 191 -11.50 4.92 34.97
N MET A 192 -12.26 3.83 34.79
CA MET A 192 -12.02 2.58 35.52
C MET A 192 -10.66 1.97 35.17
N LEU A 193 -10.28 1.98 33.89
CA LEU A 193 -8.99 1.46 33.44
C LEU A 193 -7.80 2.29 33.97
N GLN A 194 -7.96 3.61 34.03
CA GLN A 194 -6.95 4.51 34.61
C GLN A 194 -6.81 4.30 36.13
N ALA A 195 -7.91 4.07 36.84
CA ALA A 195 -7.89 3.76 38.27
C ALA A 195 -7.19 2.43 38.57
N GLN A 196 -7.42 1.40 37.74
CA GLN A 196 -6.75 0.10 37.87
C GLN A 196 -5.23 0.22 37.65
N GLN A 197 -4.79 0.98 36.63
CA GLN A 197 -3.36 1.25 36.43
C GLN A 197 -2.71 1.99 37.61
N MET A 198 -3.43 2.93 38.24
CA MET A 198 -2.92 3.65 39.41
C MET A 198 -2.77 2.72 40.63
N GLN A 199 -3.70 1.77 40.81
CA GLN A 199 -3.67 0.79 41.89
C GLN A 199 -2.47 -0.17 41.76
N LEU A 200 -2.16 -0.64 40.54
CA LEU A 200 -0.96 -1.46 40.29
C LEU A 200 0.34 -0.68 40.56
N ARG A 201 0.36 0.63 40.26
CA ARG A 201 1.53 1.49 40.53
C ARG A 201 1.80 1.71 42.01
N MET A 202 0.74 1.70 42.84
CA MET A 202 0.84 1.82 44.30
C MET A 202 1.20 0.49 44.96
N MET A 203 0.76 -0.64 44.39
CA MET A 203 1.08 -1.98 44.90
C MET A 203 2.51 -2.44 44.56
N GLY A 204 3.15 -1.85 43.54
CA GLY A 204 4.54 -2.13 43.16
C GLY A 204 5.62 -1.42 43.99
N LYS A 205 5.27 -0.69 45.05
CA LYS A 205 6.21 0.03 45.94
C LYS A 205 6.22 -0.50 47.38
N LEU A 206 6.09 -1.81 47.59
CA LEU A 206 6.49 -2.40 48.87
C LEU A 206 7.97 -2.79 48.81
N PRO A 207 8.84 -2.18 49.64
CA PRO A 207 10.20 -2.66 49.78
C PRO A 207 10.21 -4.00 50.53
N LYS A 208 10.94 -4.96 49.99
CA LYS A 208 11.64 -5.98 50.78
C LYS A 208 13.12 -5.80 50.52
#